data_AF-A0A503AJC4-F1
#
_entry.id   AF-A0A503AJC4-F1
#
_cell.length_a   1.000
_cell.length_b   1.000
_cell.length_c   1.000
_cell.angle_alpha   90.00
_cell.angle_beta   90.00
_cell.angle_gamma   90.00
#
_symmetry.space_group_name_H-M   'P 1'
#
loop_
_entity.id
_entity.type
_entity.pdbx_description
1 polymer ?
#
loop_
_entity_poly.entity_id
_entity_poly.type
_entity_poly.pdbx_seq_one_letter_code
_entity_poly.pdbx_strand_id
1 'polypeptide(L)'
;MTYDEIVQRRRNLHIDGYCTLAEVGMEGAWVSPYQISARSVTGPVLLAYHWLDAPSARLNLPVLKALGYLPEMPFNKVFEIVLAKLRLRRSDLYVTQAFHLLPASRSGSIRASDLDVCFDAVTKHELAGRRVIALGGAAANACRRHGYKPVETCHPSARGRTYEDKANEISAAIKSFL
;
A
#
# COMPACT_ATOMS: atom_id res chain seq x y z
N MET A 1 -2.18 -3.44 20.58
CA MET A 1 -1.56 -4.42 19.67
C MET A 1 -0.18 -3.92 19.32
N THR A 2 0.85 -4.74 19.48
CA THR A 2 2.23 -4.40 19.11
C THR A 2 2.41 -4.51 17.60
N TYR A 3 3.48 -3.94 17.06
CA TYR A 3 3.76 -4.08 15.63
C TYR A 3 4.04 -5.53 15.23
N ASP A 4 4.73 -6.29 16.08
CA ASP A 4 5.04 -7.71 15.82
C ASP A 4 3.77 -8.57 15.77
N GLU A 5 2.77 -8.28 16.61
CA GLU A 5 1.45 -8.92 16.54
C GLU A 5 0.77 -8.67 15.19
N ILE A 6 0.91 -7.48 14.61
CA ILE A 6 0.33 -7.14 13.30
C ILE A 6 1.09 -7.87 12.18
N VAL A 7 2.42 -7.95 12.27
CA VAL A 7 3.23 -8.76 11.33
C VAL A 7 2.81 -10.23 11.41
N GLN A 8 2.58 -10.77 12.61
CA GLN A 8 2.14 -12.15 12.78
C GLN A 8 0.74 -12.38 12.23
N ARG A 9 -0.19 -11.43 12.39
CA ARG A 9 -1.50 -11.48 11.73
C ARG A 9 -1.39 -11.56 10.22
N ARG A 10 -0.51 -10.75 9.61
CA ARG A 10 -0.23 -10.81 8.17
C ARG A 10 0.38 -12.16 7.76
N ARG A 11 1.29 -12.74 8.56
CA ARG A 11 1.86 -14.07 8.30
C ARG A 11 0.81 -15.17 8.32
N ASN A 12 -0.15 -15.07 9.25
CA ASN A 12 -1.22 -16.04 9.43
C ASN A 12 -2.38 -15.86 8.43
N LEU A 13 -2.43 -14.73 7.71
CA LEU A 13 -3.48 -14.45 6.74
C LEU A 13 -3.36 -15.39 5.53
N HIS A 14 -4.43 -16.11 5.25
CA HIS A 14 -4.56 -16.96 4.08
C HIS A 14 -5.96 -16.82 3.47
N ILE A 15 -6.02 -16.69 2.14
CA ILE A 15 -7.26 -16.67 1.37
C ILE A 15 -6.96 -17.42 0.06
N ASP A 16 -7.80 -18.39 -0.29
CA ASP A 16 -7.62 -19.21 -1.49
C ASP A 16 -7.54 -18.35 -2.76
N GLY A 17 -6.59 -18.70 -3.63
CA GLY A 17 -6.36 -18.03 -4.91
C GLY A 17 -5.37 -16.86 -4.89
N TYR A 18 -4.78 -16.54 -3.73
CA TYR A 18 -3.75 -15.51 -3.59
C TYR A 18 -2.48 -16.07 -2.95
N CYS A 19 -1.32 -15.53 -3.30
CA CYS A 19 -0.05 -15.87 -2.66
C CYS A 19 0.24 -14.93 -1.48
N THR A 20 0.82 -15.48 -0.43
CA THR A 20 1.46 -14.74 0.67
C THR A 20 2.81 -14.16 0.24
N LEU A 21 3.35 -13.24 1.04
CA LEU A 21 4.72 -12.76 0.85
C LEU A 21 5.77 -13.87 1.00
N ALA A 22 5.54 -14.84 1.88
CA ALA A 22 6.44 -15.97 2.07
C ALA A 22 6.56 -16.85 0.81
N GLU A 23 5.44 -17.15 0.16
CA GLU A 23 5.41 -17.96 -1.06
C GLU A 23 6.05 -17.29 -2.29
N VAL A 24 6.30 -15.98 -2.22
CA VAL A 24 7.05 -15.23 -3.24
C VAL A 24 8.44 -14.81 -2.77
N GLY A 25 8.89 -15.27 -1.59
CA GLY A 25 10.22 -14.98 -1.05
C GLY A 25 10.42 -13.58 -0.47
N MET A 26 9.33 -12.86 -0.17
CA MET A 26 9.28 -11.49 0.36
C MET A 26 8.86 -11.41 1.84
N GLU A 27 8.97 -12.52 2.56
CA GLU A 27 8.72 -12.57 4.01
C GLU A 27 9.69 -11.65 4.76
N GLY A 28 9.20 -10.95 5.77
CA GLY A 28 9.98 -9.96 6.50
C GLY A 28 9.29 -9.43 7.76
N ALA A 29 10.02 -8.59 8.51
CA ALA A 29 9.55 -7.96 9.74
C ALA A 29 8.70 -6.70 9.49
N TRP A 30 7.84 -6.78 8.47
CA TRP A 30 6.96 -5.70 8.04
C TRP A 30 5.60 -6.23 7.58
N VAL A 31 4.61 -5.34 7.55
CA VAL A 31 3.22 -5.65 7.15
C VAL A 31 3.02 -5.44 5.64
N SER A 32 3.74 -4.48 5.08
CA SER A 32 3.80 -4.23 3.63
C SER A 32 5.26 -4.03 3.22
N PRO A 33 5.72 -4.62 2.10
CA PRO A 33 7.10 -4.43 1.64
C PRO A 33 7.50 -2.96 1.44
N TYR A 34 6.55 -2.07 1.15
CA TYR A 34 6.80 -0.63 1.11
C TYR A 34 7.47 -0.09 2.40
N GLN A 35 7.25 -0.74 3.53
CA GLN A 35 7.77 -0.34 4.84
C GLN A 35 9.26 -0.61 5.02
N ILE A 36 9.92 -1.24 4.04
CA ILE A 36 11.38 -1.22 3.97
C ILE A 36 11.87 0.22 3.84
N SER A 37 11.16 1.08 3.11
CA SER A 37 11.54 2.48 2.88
C SER A 37 10.53 3.52 3.39
N ALA A 38 9.27 3.14 3.68
CA ALA A 38 8.20 4.05 4.07
C ALA A 38 7.42 3.58 5.31
N ARG A 39 8.05 3.64 6.49
CA ARG A 39 7.53 3.15 7.78
C ARG A 39 7.47 4.24 8.86
N SER A 40 7.08 5.46 8.49
CA SER A 40 6.97 6.57 9.45
C SER A 40 5.88 6.33 10.51
N VAL A 41 6.26 6.24 11.78
CA VAL A 41 5.30 6.02 12.88
C VAL A 41 4.38 7.21 13.12
N THR A 42 4.83 8.43 12.79
CA THR A 42 4.08 9.68 12.98
C THR A 42 3.66 10.34 11.68
N GLY A 43 4.24 9.93 10.55
CA GLY A 43 3.98 10.55 9.24
C GLY A 43 2.57 10.29 8.69
N PRO A 44 2.22 10.92 7.56
CA PRO A 44 0.97 10.65 6.86
C PRO A 44 0.87 9.16 6.44
N VAL A 45 -0.32 8.56 6.60
CA VAL A 45 -0.61 7.19 6.18
C VAL A 45 -1.21 7.19 4.79
N LEU A 46 -0.55 6.49 3.88
CA LEU A 46 -1.03 6.28 2.52
C LEU A 46 -1.40 4.80 2.33
N LEU A 47 -2.64 4.58 1.91
CA LEU A 47 -3.19 3.24 1.72
C LEU A 47 -3.39 2.97 0.24
N ALA A 48 -2.60 2.06 -0.32
CA ALA A 48 -2.80 1.51 -1.64
C ALA A 48 -3.89 0.42 -1.63
N TYR A 49 -4.35 0.00 -2.80
CA TYR A 49 -5.27 -1.14 -2.90
C TYR A 49 -4.56 -2.48 -2.60
N HIS A 50 -3.45 -2.73 -3.27
CA HIS A 50 -2.54 -3.87 -3.12
C HIS A 50 -1.15 -3.46 -3.62
N TRP A 51 -0.12 -4.27 -3.36
CA TRP A 51 1.25 -4.01 -3.76
C TRP A 51 1.56 -4.44 -5.21
N LEU A 52 1.51 -5.75 -5.46
CA LEU A 52 1.95 -6.39 -6.70
C LEU A 52 1.23 -7.72 -6.91
N ASP A 53 1.24 -8.22 -8.14
CA ASP A 53 0.92 -9.62 -8.44
C ASP A 53 2.11 -10.56 -8.14
N ALA A 54 1.81 -11.82 -7.88
CA ALA A 54 2.81 -12.82 -7.49
C ALA A 54 3.89 -13.06 -8.55
N PRO A 55 3.58 -13.17 -9.86
CA PRO A 55 4.61 -13.27 -10.90
C PRO A 55 5.60 -12.10 -10.90
N SER A 56 5.09 -10.87 -10.84
CA SER A 56 5.94 -9.66 -10.81
C SER A 56 6.82 -9.60 -9.58
N ALA A 57 6.32 -10.03 -8.42
CA ALA A 57 7.09 -10.10 -7.19
C ALA A 57 8.27 -11.08 -7.29
N ARG A 58 8.02 -12.29 -7.81
CA ARG A 58 9.07 -13.31 -8.02
C ARG A 58 10.13 -12.84 -9.01
N LEU A 59 9.71 -12.25 -10.13
CA LEU A 59 10.60 -11.79 -11.19
C LEU A 59 11.58 -10.71 -10.70
N ASN A 60 11.14 -9.85 -9.78
CA ASN A 60 11.90 -8.68 -9.35
C ASN A 60 12.43 -8.79 -7.92
N LEU A 61 12.55 -10.01 -7.40
CA LEU A 61 12.85 -10.27 -5.99
C LEU A 61 14.08 -9.50 -5.46
N PRO A 62 15.23 -9.42 -6.18
CA PRO A 62 16.40 -8.69 -5.68
C PRO A 62 16.12 -7.20 -5.43
N VAL A 63 15.44 -6.54 -6.37
CA VAL A 63 15.09 -5.12 -6.26
C VAL A 63 14.09 -4.90 -5.13
N LEU A 64 13.08 -5.78 -5.03
CA LEU A 64 12.05 -5.68 -4.02
C LEU A 64 12.57 -5.93 -2.61
N LYS A 65 13.53 -6.84 -2.42
CA LYS A 65 14.20 -7.05 -1.12
C LYS A 65 15.01 -5.84 -0.68
N ALA A 66 15.61 -5.11 -1.62
CA ALA A 66 16.40 -3.92 -1.31
C ALA A 66 15.53 -2.69 -1.02
N LEU A 67 14.46 -2.48 -1.80
CA LEU A 67 13.72 -1.22 -1.81
C LEU A 67 12.30 -1.32 -1.23
N GLY A 68 11.69 -2.51 -1.30
CA GLY A 68 10.28 -2.72 -0.99
C GLY A 68 9.30 -2.34 -2.10
N TYR A 69 9.80 -1.82 -3.22
CA TYR A 69 9.01 -1.37 -4.36
C TYR A 69 9.82 -1.42 -5.66
N LEU A 70 9.14 -1.30 -6.80
CA LEU A 70 9.75 -1.21 -8.12
C LEU A 70 9.81 0.25 -8.59
N PRO A 71 11.00 0.88 -8.69
CA PRO A 71 11.13 2.29 -9.07
C PRO A 71 10.46 2.62 -10.42
N GLU A 72 10.56 1.70 -11.39
CA GLU A 72 10.08 1.94 -12.75
C GLU A 72 8.55 1.88 -12.89
N MET A 73 7.82 1.38 -11.88
CA MET A 73 6.36 1.32 -11.93
C MET A 73 5.76 2.73 -11.95
N PRO A 74 4.70 2.97 -12.76
CA PRO A 74 3.98 4.25 -12.77
C PRO A 74 3.59 4.73 -11.37
N PHE A 75 3.20 3.80 -10.49
CA PHE A 75 2.89 4.10 -9.10
C PHE A 75 4.06 4.82 -8.41
N ASN A 76 5.26 4.25 -8.48
CA ASN A 76 6.43 4.77 -7.79
C ASN A 76 7.01 5.99 -8.50
N LYS A 77 6.93 6.10 -9.83
CA LYS A 77 7.32 7.32 -10.55
C LYS A 77 6.51 8.56 -10.12
N VAL A 78 5.19 8.42 -10.00
CA VAL A 78 4.35 9.49 -9.44
C VAL A 78 4.75 9.79 -8.00
N PHE A 79 5.05 8.76 -7.22
CA PHE A 79 5.44 8.92 -5.82
C PHE A 79 6.76 9.68 -5.64
N GLU A 80 7.77 9.44 -6.48
CA GLU A 80 9.02 10.20 -6.47
C GLU A 80 8.77 11.70 -6.74
N ILE A 81 7.86 12.03 -7.66
CA ILE A 81 7.49 13.42 -7.93
C ILE A 81 6.83 14.05 -6.68
N VAL A 82 5.91 13.34 -6.04
CA VAL A 82 5.27 13.80 -4.78
C VAL A 82 6.32 14.10 -3.71
N LEU A 83 7.24 13.17 -3.48
CA LEU A 83 8.31 13.31 -2.50
C LEU A 83 9.19 14.53 -2.78
N ALA A 84 9.63 14.69 -4.03
CA ALA A 84 10.43 15.84 -4.45
C ALA A 84 9.70 17.18 -4.25
N LYS A 85 8.42 17.25 -4.63
CA LYS A 85 7.59 18.47 -4.47
C LYS A 85 7.40 18.87 -3.01
N LEU A 86 7.30 17.90 -2.12
CA LEU A 86 7.12 18.13 -0.69
C LEU A 86 8.42 18.19 0.10
N ARG A 87 9.57 17.97 -0.57
CA ARG A 87 10.89 17.81 0.07
C ARG A 87 10.87 16.74 1.17
N LEU A 88 10.10 15.68 0.95
CA LEU A 88 10.00 14.53 1.84
C LEU A 88 10.86 13.39 1.31
N ARG A 89 11.29 12.53 2.22
CA ARG A 89 11.84 11.20 1.92
C ARG A 89 10.76 10.17 2.10
N ARG A 90 10.93 8.99 1.49
CA ARG A 90 10.01 7.84 1.71
C ARG A 90 9.84 7.52 3.19
N SER A 91 10.92 7.64 3.97
CA SER A 91 10.94 7.38 5.42
C SER A 91 10.04 8.30 6.23
N ASP A 92 9.65 9.45 5.66
CA ASP A 92 8.79 10.43 6.34
C ASP A 92 7.29 10.06 6.18
N LEU A 93 6.97 9.07 5.34
CA LEU A 93 5.63 8.56 5.09
C LEU A 93 5.44 7.15 5.65
N TYR A 94 4.18 6.77 5.88
CA TYR A 94 3.79 5.40 6.15
C TYR A 94 2.96 4.86 4.98
N VAL A 95 3.49 3.89 4.24
CA VAL A 95 2.79 3.32 3.08
C VAL A 95 2.39 1.89 3.37
N THR A 96 1.10 1.59 3.20
CA THR A 96 0.54 0.24 3.33
C THR A 96 -0.54 -0.02 2.28
N GLN A 97 -1.33 -1.07 2.45
CA GLN A 97 -2.30 -1.57 1.48
C GLN A 97 -3.56 -2.12 2.14
N ALA A 98 -4.68 -2.07 1.42
CA ALA A 98 -5.94 -2.65 1.88
C ALA A 98 -5.96 -4.19 1.75
N PHE A 99 -5.21 -4.74 0.77
CA PHE A 99 -5.06 -6.17 0.55
C PHE A 99 -3.59 -6.60 0.64
N HIS A 100 -3.27 -7.53 1.54
CA HIS A 100 -1.90 -7.93 1.88
C HIS A 100 -1.43 -9.25 1.22
N LEU A 101 -2.28 -9.88 0.42
CA LEU A 101 -1.93 -11.04 -0.40
C LEU A 101 -1.74 -10.61 -1.87
N LEU A 102 -1.08 -11.46 -2.66
CA LEU A 102 -0.71 -11.17 -4.04
C LEU A 102 -1.61 -11.95 -5.00
N PRO A 103 -2.32 -11.27 -5.93
CA PRO A 103 -3.09 -11.95 -6.96
C PRO A 103 -2.19 -12.72 -7.93
N ALA A 104 -2.75 -13.76 -8.54
CA ALA A 104 -2.05 -14.60 -9.50
C ALA A 104 -1.68 -13.86 -10.81
N SER A 105 -2.37 -12.77 -11.13
CA SER A 105 -2.14 -11.99 -12.35
C SER A 105 -2.18 -10.48 -12.09
N ARG A 106 -1.45 -9.75 -12.93
CA ARG A 106 -1.43 -8.29 -12.92
C ARG A 106 -2.82 -7.76 -13.28
N SER A 107 -3.37 -6.89 -12.43
CA SER A 107 -4.73 -6.36 -12.55
C SER A 107 -5.85 -7.39 -12.30
N GLY A 108 -5.54 -8.55 -11.71
CA GLY A 108 -6.56 -9.48 -11.24
C GLY A 108 -7.51 -8.80 -10.25
N SER A 109 -8.82 -8.96 -10.45
CA SER A 109 -9.82 -8.42 -9.53
C SER A 109 -9.78 -9.18 -8.21
N ILE A 110 -9.53 -8.49 -7.10
CA ILE A 110 -9.73 -9.04 -5.75
C ILE A 110 -11.22 -8.94 -5.43
N ARG A 111 -11.83 -10.04 -4.97
CA ARG A 111 -13.23 -10.04 -4.56
C ARG A 111 -13.41 -9.09 -3.36
N ALA A 112 -14.52 -8.36 -3.32
CA ALA A 112 -14.79 -7.43 -2.22
C ALA A 112 -14.81 -8.14 -0.85
N SER A 113 -15.35 -9.37 -0.79
CA SER A 113 -15.33 -10.22 0.41
C SER A 113 -13.91 -10.53 0.88
N ASP A 114 -13.01 -10.88 -0.05
CA ASP A 114 -11.63 -11.23 0.27
C ASP A 114 -10.86 -9.99 0.75
N LEU A 115 -11.14 -8.83 0.13
CA LEU A 115 -10.63 -7.54 0.58
C LEU A 115 -11.06 -7.23 2.01
N ASP A 116 -12.33 -7.45 2.32
CA ASP A 116 -12.87 -7.15 3.65
C ASP A 116 -12.28 -8.08 4.72
N VAL A 117 -12.15 -9.39 4.44
CA VAL A 117 -11.46 -10.35 5.31
C VAL A 117 -10.02 -9.91 5.58
N CYS A 118 -9.28 -9.54 4.53
CA CYS A 118 -7.90 -9.09 4.66
C CYS A 118 -7.79 -7.79 5.47
N PHE A 119 -8.65 -6.81 5.19
CA PHE A 119 -8.65 -5.52 5.88
C PHE A 119 -8.91 -5.70 7.38
N ASP A 120 -9.89 -6.54 7.72
CA ASP A 120 -10.22 -6.89 9.10
C ASP A 120 -9.11 -7.67 9.80
N ALA A 121 -8.43 -8.56 9.09
CA ALA A 121 -7.37 -9.37 9.68
C ALA A 121 -6.11 -8.55 10.01
N VAL A 122 -5.78 -7.57 9.16
CA VAL A 122 -4.48 -6.87 9.18
C VAL A 122 -4.63 -5.35 9.17
N THR A 123 -5.17 -4.79 8.10
CA THR A 123 -5.11 -3.34 7.82
C THR A 123 -5.73 -2.50 8.93
N LYS A 124 -6.89 -2.86 9.48
CA LYS A 124 -7.51 -2.07 10.56
C LYS A 124 -6.62 -1.94 11.80
N HIS A 125 -5.88 -3.01 12.12
CA HIS A 125 -4.97 -3.04 13.26
C HIS A 125 -3.71 -2.23 12.99
N GLU A 126 -3.24 -2.26 11.76
CA GLU A 126 -2.11 -1.45 11.29
C GLU A 126 -2.43 0.05 11.29
N LEU A 127 -3.62 0.43 10.83
CA LEU A 127 -4.04 1.82 10.79
C LEU A 127 -4.22 2.42 12.20
N ALA A 128 -4.63 1.61 13.18
CA ALA A 128 -4.75 2.01 14.59
C ALA A 128 -5.51 3.35 14.80
N GLY A 129 -6.55 3.61 14.00
CA GLY A 129 -7.34 4.84 14.05
C GLY A 129 -6.69 6.08 13.42
N ARG A 130 -5.48 5.97 12.85
CA ARG A 130 -4.83 7.08 12.14
C ARG A 130 -5.68 7.54 10.96
N ARG A 131 -5.66 8.84 10.68
CA ARG A 131 -6.24 9.39 9.45
C ARG A 131 -5.48 8.81 8.24
N VAL A 132 -6.22 8.51 7.17
CA VAL A 132 -5.68 7.81 5.99
C VAL A 132 -5.89 8.63 4.73
N ILE A 133 -4.88 8.64 3.86
CA ILE A 133 -4.97 9.07 2.47
C ILE A 133 -5.11 7.81 1.61
N ALA A 134 -6.28 7.60 1.01
CA ALA A 134 -6.56 6.43 0.21
C ALA A 134 -6.22 6.67 -1.27
N LEU A 135 -5.32 5.84 -1.81
CA LEU A 135 -4.80 5.96 -3.17
C LEU A 135 -5.72 5.22 -4.15
N GLY A 136 -6.74 5.93 -4.64
CA GLY A 136 -7.73 5.44 -5.59
C GLY A 136 -9.03 4.94 -4.93
N GLY A 137 -10.09 4.91 -5.73
CA GLY A 137 -11.43 4.56 -5.26
C GLY A 137 -11.56 3.17 -4.63
N ALA A 138 -10.78 2.18 -5.08
CA ALA A 138 -10.80 0.84 -4.48
C ALA A 138 -10.31 0.86 -3.02
N ALA A 139 -9.20 1.55 -2.74
CA ALA A 139 -8.69 1.73 -1.38
C ALA A 139 -9.62 2.60 -0.53
N ALA A 140 -10.19 3.65 -1.11
CA ALA A 140 -11.13 4.53 -0.42
C ALA A 140 -12.42 3.80 -0.03
N ASN A 141 -12.96 2.98 -0.93
CA ASN A 141 -14.14 2.16 -0.67
C ASN A 141 -13.87 1.10 0.39
N ALA A 142 -12.70 0.46 0.39
CA ALA A 142 -12.29 -0.44 1.47
C ALA A 142 -12.32 0.30 2.82
N CYS A 143 -11.63 1.44 2.93
CA CYS A 143 -11.67 2.27 4.13
C CYS A 143 -13.09 2.58 4.61
N ARG A 144 -13.99 3.02 3.71
CA ARG A 144 -15.38 3.37 4.05
C ARG A 144 -16.18 2.19 4.60
N ARG A 145 -16.06 1.00 3.98
CA ARG A 145 -16.75 -0.22 4.45
C ARG A 145 -16.33 -0.61 5.87
N HIS A 146 -15.10 -0.26 6.25
CA HIS A 146 -14.52 -0.54 7.57
C HIS A 146 -14.57 0.66 8.52
N GLY A 147 -15.43 1.66 8.25
CA GLY A 147 -15.70 2.78 9.16
C GLY A 147 -14.68 3.92 9.15
N TYR A 148 -13.69 3.90 8.25
CA TYR A 148 -12.74 5.00 8.07
C TYR A 148 -13.31 6.08 7.15
N LYS A 149 -12.92 7.33 7.42
CA LYS A 149 -13.21 8.50 6.56
C LYS A 149 -11.91 8.96 5.88
N PRO A 150 -11.48 8.30 4.79
CA PRO A 150 -10.20 8.62 4.15
C PRO A 150 -10.28 9.95 3.39
N VAL A 151 -9.14 10.62 3.24
CA VAL A 151 -8.95 11.59 2.17
C VAL A 151 -8.67 10.78 0.90
N GLU A 152 -9.63 10.74 -0.01
CA GLU A 152 -9.49 10.01 -1.27
C GLU A 152 -8.67 10.83 -2.27
N THR A 153 -7.73 10.17 -2.95
CA THR A 153 -7.01 10.71 -4.09
C THR A 153 -7.07 9.75 -5.27
N CYS A 154 -6.59 10.18 -6.42
CA CYS A 154 -6.38 9.34 -7.58
C CYS A 154 -5.42 8.18 -7.26
N HIS A 155 -5.56 7.08 -7.99
CA HIS A 155 -4.59 6.01 -7.95
C HIS A 155 -3.32 6.46 -8.70
N PRO A 156 -2.10 6.30 -8.15
CA PRO A 156 -0.86 6.72 -8.82
C PRO A 156 -0.64 6.11 -10.20
N SER A 157 -1.16 4.91 -10.47
CA SER A 157 -1.14 4.28 -11.81
C SER A 157 -2.40 4.53 -12.66
N ALA A 158 -3.28 5.45 -12.27
CA ALA A 158 -4.48 5.77 -13.06
C ALA A 158 -4.10 6.25 -14.47
N ARG A 159 -4.82 5.73 -15.46
CA ARG A 159 -4.70 6.12 -16.89
C ARG A 159 -5.41 7.45 -17.13
N GLY A 160 -5.12 8.10 -18.26
CA GLY A 160 -5.81 9.32 -18.70
C GLY A 160 -5.40 10.62 -18.00
N ARG A 161 -4.38 10.59 -17.13
CA ARG A 161 -3.80 11.76 -16.45
C ARG A 161 -2.29 11.71 -16.49
N THR A 162 -1.62 12.85 -16.52
CA THR A 162 -0.15 12.89 -16.47
C THR A 162 0.36 12.45 -15.09
N TYR A 163 1.66 12.17 -14.96
CA TYR A 163 2.26 11.90 -13.65
C TYR A 163 2.23 13.14 -12.75
N GLU A 164 2.43 14.32 -13.31
CA GLU A 164 2.41 15.59 -12.58
C GLU A 164 1.02 15.89 -12.02
N ASP A 165 -0.05 15.69 -12.80
CA ASP A 165 -1.43 15.93 -12.32
C ASP A 165 -1.79 15.02 -11.14
N LYS A 166 -1.36 13.76 -11.20
CA LYS A 166 -1.57 12.80 -10.11
C LYS A 166 -0.74 13.19 -8.89
N ALA A 167 0.51 13.60 -9.10
CA ALA A 167 1.39 14.02 -8.03
C ALA A 167 0.89 15.30 -7.34
N ASN A 168 0.32 16.27 -8.08
CA ASN A 168 -0.26 17.49 -7.52
C ASN A 168 -1.41 17.18 -6.56
N GLU A 169 -2.33 16.30 -6.96
CA GLU A 169 -3.47 15.90 -6.13
C GLU A 169 -3.02 15.17 -4.86
N ILE A 170 -2.13 14.18 -5.00
CA ILE A 170 -1.61 13.43 -3.85
C ILE A 170 -0.82 14.36 -2.91
N SER A 171 -0.04 15.29 -3.47
CA SER A 171 0.73 16.26 -2.69
C SER A 171 -0.17 17.19 -1.87
N ALA A 172 -1.31 17.64 -2.43
CA ALA A 172 -2.28 18.45 -1.73
C ALA A 172 -2.92 17.67 -0.55
N ALA A 173 -3.23 16.38 -0.75
CA ALA A 173 -3.74 15.53 0.31
C ALA A 173 -2.71 15.36 1.44
N ILE A 174 -1.45 15.05 1.11
CA ILE A 174 -0.37 14.90 2.11
C ILE A 174 -0.16 16.19 2.90
N LYS A 175 -0.16 17.36 2.25
CA LYS A 175 -0.02 18.65 2.92
C LYS A 175 -1.09 18.91 3.98
N SER A 176 -2.29 18.35 3.84
CA SER A 176 -3.34 18.48 4.87
C SER A 176 -3.13 17.64 6.14
N PHE A 177 -2.00 16.93 6.21
CA PHE A 177 -1.57 16.06 7.31
C PHE A 177 -0.21 16.47 7.89
N LEU A 178 0.47 17.46 7.29
CA LEU A 178 1.69 18.07 7.79
C LEU A 178 1.34 19.34 8.58
#